data_AF-A0A923J040-F1
#
_entry.id   AF-A0A923J040-F1
#
_cell.length_a   1.000
_cell.length_b   1.000
_cell.length_c   1.000
_cell.angle_alpha   90.00
_cell.angle_beta   90.00
_cell.angle_gamma   90.00
#
_symmetry.space_group_name_H-M   'P 1'
#
loop_
_entity.id
_entity.type
_entity.pdbx_description
1 polymer ?
#
loop_
_entity_poly.entity_id
_entity_poly.type
_entity_poly.pdbx_seq_one_letter_code
_entity_poly.pdbx_strand_id
1 'polypeptide(L)'
;MTLEISKKGFTGFQIKLLALIFMVFDHIHYFFEFTGKVPVIFSWIGRLAGGLFLFMMIEGYTHTSNKKKYFLRIYLISIGMGVVRFLLETIPQLRRGDGFYAMNGILSTFVILMVMFMGIDYFREKKIFKGLLFFMAPFVIPYIIGPFLAYILTDSLRIYANILFYTVLPVPSIVEGGIYVIISGLILYIFYKNRKVQITAFGLFQFLWMTILPILFIKPITLKLMFTDYYEWMSVFAVIFMFLYNGEKGKSMKKLFYIFYPAHIYILYGLSILLYNLRY
;
A
#
# COMPACT_ATOMS: atom_id res chain seq x y z
N MET A 1 -8.00 35.34 -24.74
CA MET A 1 -8.59 34.10 -24.23
C MET A 1 -7.81 32.94 -24.86
N THR A 2 -6.72 32.51 -24.24
CA THR A 2 -5.93 31.36 -24.73
C THR A 2 -6.69 30.10 -24.37
N LEU A 3 -7.21 29.39 -25.38
CA LEU A 3 -7.75 28.05 -25.25
C LEU A 3 -6.64 27.15 -24.70
N GLU A 4 -6.70 26.81 -23.41
CA GLU A 4 -5.88 25.73 -22.84
C GLU A 4 -6.25 24.45 -23.60
N ILE A 5 -5.33 23.98 -24.44
CA ILE A 5 -5.45 22.68 -25.10
C ILE A 5 -5.44 21.65 -23.97
N SER A 6 -6.62 21.13 -23.63
CA SER A 6 -6.78 20.02 -22.69
C SER A 6 -5.83 18.90 -23.11
N LYS A 7 -4.86 18.58 -22.25
CA LYS A 7 -3.98 17.44 -22.48
C LYS A 7 -4.84 16.18 -22.47
N LYS A 8 -4.87 15.46 -23.59
CA LYS A 8 -5.56 14.17 -23.73
C LYS A 8 -5.09 13.21 -22.63
N GLY A 9 -6.03 12.59 -21.89
CA GLY A 9 -5.77 11.60 -20.84
C GLY A 9 -6.50 11.88 -19.54
N PHE A 10 -6.24 11.05 -18.52
CA PHE A 10 -6.78 11.19 -17.17
C PHE A 10 -5.93 12.14 -16.33
N THR A 11 -6.60 13.03 -15.60
CA THR A 11 -5.98 13.81 -14.51
C THR A 11 -5.65 12.91 -13.32
N GLY A 12 -4.77 13.38 -12.44
CA GLY A 12 -4.39 12.67 -11.22
C GLY A 12 -5.58 12.47 -10.27
N PHE A 13 -6.55 13.38 -10.29
CA PHE A 13 -7.82 13.20 -9.59
C PHE A 13 -8.61 12.00 -10.14
N GLN A 14 -8.74 11.88 -11.46
CA GLN A 14 -9.46 10.76 -12.10
C GLN A 14 -8.75 9.43 -11.85
N ILE A 15 -7.41 9.39 -11.93
CA ILE A 15 -6.65 8.17 -11.59
C ILE A 15 -6.88 7.75 -10.15
N LYS A 16 -6.85 8.71 -9.20
CA LYS A 16 -7.14 8.39 -7.79
C LYS A 16 -8.58 7.90 -7.59
N LEU A 17 -9.55 8.43 -8.34
CA LEU A 17 -10.93 7.98 -8.27
C LEU A 17 -11.08 6.55 -8.83
N LEU A 18 -10.43 6.24 -9.96
CA LEU A 18 -10.40 4.88 -10.49
C LEU A 18 -9.74 3.91 -9.52
N ALA A 19 -8.58 4.29 -8.96
CA ALA A 19 -7.90 3.50 -7.94
C ALA A 19 -8.78 3.26 -6.70
N LEU A 20 -9.55 4.26 -6.27
CA LEU A 20 -10.51 4.15 -5.17
C LEU A 20 -11.60 3.12 -5.49
N ILE A 21 -12.19 3.17 -6.69
CA ILE A 21 -13.22 2.22 -7.12
C ILE A 21 -12.65 0.80 -7.15
N PHE A 22 -11.46 0.62 -7.72
CA PHE A 22 -10.79 -0.69 -7.76
C PHE A 22 -10.51 -1.22 -6.34
N MET A 23 -10.00 -0.37 -5.44
CA MET A 23 -9.78 -0.76 -4.04
C MET A 23 -11.07 -1.20 -3.34
N VAL A 24 -12.20 -0.51 -3.62
CA VAL A 24 -13.50 -0.90 -3.05
C VAL A 24 -13.93 -2.26 -3.55
N PHE A 25 -13.77 -2.58 -4.84
CA PHE A 25 -14.04 -3.93 -5.35
C PHE A 25 -13.16 -4.97 -4.67
N ASP A 26 -11.85 -4.71 -4.56
CA ASP A 26 -10.91 -5.60 -3.88
C ASP A 26 -11.36 -5.92 -2.45
N HIS A 27 -11.69 -4.88 -1.68
CA HIS A 27 -12.10 -5.03 -0.29
C HIS A 27 -13.49 -5.65 -0.14
N ILE A 28 -14.41 -5.44 -1.10
CA ILE A 28 -15.68 -6.18 -1.11
C ILE A 28 -15.41 -7.67 -1.28
N HIS A 29 -14.49 -8.08 -2.15
CA HIS A 29 -14.11 -9.49 -2.23
C HIS A 29 -13.43 -9.97 -0.95
N TYR A 30 -12.36 -9.30 -0.53
CA TYR A 30 -11.57 -9.66 0.65
C TYR A 30 -12.41 -9.83 1.93
N PHE A 31 -13.35 -8.92 2.19
CA PHE A 31 -14.16 -8.98 3.41
C PHE A 31 -15.33 -9.98 3.32
N PHE A 32 -15.83 -10.31 2.14
CA PHE A 32 -17.06 -11.09 1.96
C PHE A 32 -16.89 -12.38 1.15
N GLU A 33 -15.67 -12.78 0.79
CA GLU A 33 -15.38 -14.02 0.05
C GLU A 33 -15.91 -15.27 0.75
N PHE A 34 -15.96 -15.28 2.09
CA PHE A 34 -16.50 -16.36 2.92
C PHE A 34 -17.96 -16.71 2.57
N THR A 35 -18.70 -15.79 1.95
CA THR A 35 -20.09 -16.02 1.53
C THR A 35 -20.19 -16.94 0.31
N GLY A 36 -19.09 -17.13 -0.44
CA GLY A 36 -19.07 -17.82 -1.73
C GLY A 36 -19.82 -17.09 -2.86
N LYS A 37 -20.34 -15.87 -2.59
CA LYS A 37 -21.18 -15.11 -3.53
C LYS A 37 -20.46 -13.95 -4.21
N VAL A 38 -19.30 -13.54 -3.69
CA VAL A 38 -18.54 -12.42 -4.26
C VAL A 38 -17.54 -12.95 -5.27
N PRO A 39 -17.66 -12.61 -6.57
CA PRO A 39 -16.79 -13.17 -7.60
C PRO A 39 -15.34 -12.71 -7.47
N VAL A 40 -14.38 -13.58 -7.81
CA VAL A 40 -12.93 -13.29 -7.78
C VAL A 40 -12.50 -12.15 -8.70
N ILE A 41 -13.29 -11.83 -9.74
CA ILE A 41 -13.00 -10.73 -10.66
C ILE A 41 -12.96 -9.37 -9.96
N PHE A 42 -13.65 -9.22 -8.83
CA PHE A 42 -13.52 -8.03 -7.98
C PHE A 42 -12.09 -7.86 -7.45
N SER A 43 -11.45 -8.94 -7.02
CA SER A 43 -10.03 -8.90 -6.66
C SER A 43 -9.13 -8.69 -7.87
N TRP A 44 -9.41 -9.31 -9.02
CA TRP A 44 -8.59 -9.10 -10.23
C TRP A 44 -8.49 -7.63 -10.62
N ILE A 45 -9.64 -6.95 -10.68
CA ILE A 45 -9.71 -5.51 -10.94
C ILE A 45 -9.11 -4.74 -9.76
N GLY A 46 -9.33 -5.23 -8.55
CA GLY A 46 -8.82 -4.68 -7.30
C GLY A 46 -7.29 -4.55 -7.24
N ARG A 47 -6.55 -5.53 -7.75
CA ARG A 47 -5.07 -5.54 -7.77
C ARG A 47 -4.45 -4.33 -8.47
N LEU A 48 -5.19 -3.65 -9.37
CA LEU A 48 -4.70 -2.43 -10.03
C LEU A 48 -4.59 -1.24 -9.05
N ALA A 49 -5.38 -1.22 -7.98
CA ALA A 49 -5.46 -0.08 -7.06
C ALA A 49 -4.11 0.27 -6.42
N GLY A 50 -3.38 -0.74 -5.92
CA GLY A 50 -2.11 -0.54 -5.21
C GLY A 50 -1.09 0.21 -6.06
N GLY A 51 -0.88 -0.23 -7.30
CA GLY A 51 0.02 0.42 -8.25
C GLY A 51 -0.37 1.87 -8.55
N LEU A 52 -1.67 2.14 -8.72
CA LEU A 52 -2.16 3.49 -9.00
C LEU A 52 -2.03 4.44 -7.80
N PHE A 53 -2.33 3.98 -6.58
CA PHE A 53 -2.12 4.79 -5.38
C PHE A 53 -0.65 5.07 -5.16
N LEU A 54 0.21 4.07 -5.38
CA LEU A 54 1.65 4.23 -5.29
C LEU A 54 2.15 5.28 -6.28
N PHE A 55 1.80 5.15 -7.57
CA PHE A 55 2.13 6.13 -8.60
C PHE A 55 1.68 7.56 -8.23
N MET A 56 0.45 7.69 -7.74
CA MET A 56 -0.12 8.97 -7.31
C MET A 56 0.49 9.53 -6.02
N MET A 57 1.03 8.67 -5.15
CA MET A 57 1.80 9.07 -3.98
C MET A 57 3.15 9.67 -4.42
N ILE A 58 3.86 9.03 -5.37
CA ILE A 58 5.09 9.59 -5.95
C ILE A 58 4.81 10.97 -6.57
N GLU A 59 3.78 11.11 -7.39
CA GLU A 59 3.38 12.40 -7.97
C GLU A 59 3.06 13.46 -6.91
N GLY A 60 2.41 13.05 -5.82
CA GLY A 60 2.14 13.93 -4.67
C GLY A 60 3.39 14.34 -3.91
N TYR A 61 4.35 13.44 -3.74
CA TYR A 61 5.62 13.68 -3.05
C TYR A 61 6.54 14.61 -3.84
N THR A 62 6.59 14.45 -5.16
CA THR A 62 7.48 15.24 -6.04
C THR A 62 7.00 16.68 -6.22
N HIS A 63 5.68 16.92 -6.17
CA HIS A 63 5.09 18.25 -6.40
C HIS A 63 4.62 18.96 -5.13
N THR A 64 4.76 18.37 -3.94
CA THR A 64 4.38 19.05 -2.68
C THR A 64 5.40 20.12 -2.31
N SER A 65 4.92 21.31 -1.95
CA SER A 65 5.77 22.38 -1.41
C SER A 65 6.25 22.09 0.01
N ASN A 66 5.55 21.22 0.75
CA ASN A 66 5.89 20.88 2.13
C ASN A 66 5.83 19.36 2.34
N LYS A 67 7.00 18.71 2.23
CA LYS A 67 7.18 17.27 2.43
C LYS A 67 6.90 16.85 3.88
N LYS A 68 7.29 17.66 4.88
CA LYS A 68 7.05 17.38 6.30
C LYS A 68 5.56 17.29 6.64
N LYS A 69 4.75 18.25 6.20
CA LYS A 69 3.29 18.24 6.39
C LYS A 69 2.62 17.13 5.60
N TYR A 70 3.18 16.73 4.47
CA TYR A 70 2.67 15.56 3.74
C TYR A 70 2.96 14.28 4.50
N PHE A 71 4.21 14.07 4.92
CA PHE A 71 4.65 12.93 5.71
C PHE A 71 3.81 12.79 6.98
N LEU A 72 3.69 13.86 7.78
CA LEU A 72 2.95 13.83 9.04
C LEU A 72 1.49 13.41 8.86
N ARG A 73 0.84 13.83 7.77
CA ARG A 73 -0.54 13.42 7.48
C ARG A 73 -0.65 11.92 7.23
N ILE A 74 0.25 11.35 6.41
CA ILE A 74 0.26 9.91 6.13
C ILE A 74 0.61 9.13 7.40
N TYR A 75 1.62 9.60 8.12
CA TYR A 75 2.13 8.98 9.33
C TYR A 75 1.09 8.91 10.46
N LEU A 76 0.36 10.00 10.72
CA LEU A 76 -0.68 10.01 11.75
C LEU A 76 -1.84 9.06 11.43
N ILE A 77 -2.24 8.96 10.15
CA ILE A 77 -3.28 8.00 9.75
C ILE A 77 -2.75 6.56 9.86
N SER A 78 -1.49 6.34 9.46
CA SER A 78 -0.81 5.04 9.63
C SER A 78 -0.76 4.61 11.10
N ILE A 79 -0.44 5.51 12.03
CA ILE A 79 -0.48 5.22 13.48
C ILE A 79 -1.89 4.82 13.89
N GLY A 80 -2.91 5.59 13.51
CA GLY A 80 -4.30 5.29 13.85
C GLY A 80 -4.74 3.91 13.34
N MET A 81 -4.41 3.56 12.10
CA MET A 81 -4.68 2.23 11.56
C MET A 81 -3.86 1.13 12.25
N GLY A 82 -2.62 1.43 12.60
CA GLY A 82 -1.77 0.55 13.40
C GLY A 82 -2.36 0.21 14.76
N VAL A 83 -2.96 1.19 15.43
CA VAL A 83 -3.63 0.97 16.73
C VAL A 83 -4.81 0.04 16.52
N VAL A 84 -5.65 0.29 15.51
CA VAL A 84 -6.80 -0.58 15.22
C VAL A 84 -6.34 -1.99 14.91
N ARG A 85 -5.34 -2.17 14.04
CA ARG A 85 -4.76 -3.50 13.73
C ARG A 85 -4.27 -4.21 15.00
N PHE A 86 -3.52 -3.52 15.86
CA PHE A 86 -3.05 -4.08 17.12
C PHE A 86 -4.20 -4.52 18.05
N LEU A 87 -5.27 -3.72 18.14
CA LEU A 87 -6.45 -4.08 18.94
C LEU A 87 -7.18 -5.30 18.37
N LEU A 88 -7.38 -5.36 17.04
CA LEU A 88 -8.00 -6.51 16.37
C LEU A 88 -7.18 -7.79 16.55
N GLU A 89 -5.85 -7.67 16.55
CA GLU A 89 -4.94 -8.77 16.79
C GLU A 89 -4.86 -9.18 18.26
N THR A 90 -5.02 -8.26 19.22
CA THR A 90 -4.85 -8.58 20.64
C THR A 90 -6.15 -8.99 21.33
N ILE A 91 -7.30 -8.52 20.83
CA ILE A 91 -8.62 -8.70 21.44
C ILE A 91 -9.46 -9.63 20.55
N PRO A 92 -9.56 -10.94 20.86
CA PRO A 92 -10.29 -11.91 20.04
C PRO A 92 -11.76 -11.55 19.83
N GLN A 93 -12.39 -10.84 20.77
CA GLN A 93 -13.78 -10.41 20.68
C GLN A 93 -14.04 -9.39 19.57
N LEU A 94 -12.99 -8.72 19.06
CA LEU A 94 -13.09 -7.80 17.94
C LEU A 94 -12.92 -8.48 16.58
N ARG A 95 -12.66 -9.80 16.57
CA ARG A 95 -12.51 -10.61 15.37
C ARG A 95 -13.84 -11.15 14.90
N ARG A 96 -13.93 -11.47 13.61
CA ARG A 96 -15.06 -12.24 13.07
C ARG A 96 -15.06 -13.66 13.65
N GLY A 97 -16.20 -14.35 13.64
CA GLY A 97 -16.37 -15.66 14.30
C GLY A 97 -15.43 -16.78 13.83
N ASP A 98 -14.84 -16.65 12.64
CA ASP A 98 -13.79 -17.51 12.07
C ASP A 98 -12.35 -17.10 12.46
N GLY A 99 -12.20 -16.08 13.31
CA GLY A 99 -10.91 -15.51 13.69
C GLY A 99 -10.33 -14.51 12.68
N PHE A 100 -11.03 -14.23 11.58
CA PHE A 100 -10.59 -13.23 10.59
C PHE A 100 -10.62 -11.82 11.17
N TYR A 101 -9.62 -11.01 10.80
CA TYR A 101 -9.56 -9.59 11.14
C TYR A 101 -8.89 -8.76 10.03
N ALA A 102 -9.24 -7.48 9.95
CA ALA A 102 -8.68 -6.57 8.95
C ALA A 102 -7.18 -6.29 9.20
N MET A 103 -6.33 -6.65 8.24
CA MET A 103 -4.88 -6.44 8.31
C MET A 103 -4.38 -5.27 7.44
N ASN A 104 -5.29 -4.59 6.75
CA ASN A 104 -5.00 -3.51 5.81
C ASN A 104 -4.32 -2.32 6.51
N GLY A 105 -3.27 -1.77 5.91
CA GLY A 105 -2.45 -0.70 6.45
C GLY A 105 -1.38 -0.15 5.49
N ILE A 106 -1.63 -0.08 4.18
CA ILE A 106 -0.66 0.36 3.15
C ILE A 106 0.00 1.73 3.41
N LEU A 107 -0.65 2.59 4.20
CA LEU A 107 -0.08 3.89 4.57
C LEU A 107 1.23 3.75 5.36
N SER A 108 1.39 2.67 6.14
CA SER A 108 2.66 2.34 6.81
C SER A 108 3.79 2.10 5.81
N THR A 109 3.50 1.40 4.70
CA THR A 109 4.41 1.21 3.58
C THR A 109 4.75 2.55 2.90
N PHE A 110 3.77 3.46 2.78
CA PHE A 110 4.03 4.81 2.25
C PHE A 110 4.91 5.65 3.19
N VAL A 111 4.78 5.51 4.52
CA VAL A 111 5.68 6.15 5.49
C VAL A 111 7.13 5.69 5.25
N ILE A 112 7.35 4.37 5.14
CA ILE A 112 8.67 3.80 4.84
C ILE A 112 9.22 4.39 3.54
N LEU A 113 8.42 4.34 2.46
CA LEU A 113 8.83 4.86 1.16
C LEU A 113 9.18 6.35 1.21
N MET A 114 8.39 7.18 1.90
CA MET A 114 8.68 8.61 2.01
C MET A 114 10.00 8.88 2.73
N VAL A 115 10.35 8.09 3.76
CA VAL A 115 11.65 8.17 4.43
C VAL A 115 12.78 7.78 3.48
N MET A 116 12.61 6.71 2.71
CA MET A 116 13.60 6.28 1.71
C MET A 116 13.75 7.29 0.56
N PHE A 117 12.66 7.94 0.13
CA PHE A 117 12.68 9.00 -0.87
C PHE A 117 13.48 10.21 -0.39
N MET A 118 13.40 10.57 0.90
CA MET A 118 14.28 11.58 1.49
C MET A 118 15.75 11.16 1.42
N GLY A 119 16.06 9.88 1.66
CA GLY A 119 17.40 9.33 1.46
C GLY A 119 17.90 9.50 0.01
N ILE A 120 17.06 9.17 -0.97
CA ILE A 120 17.36 9.34 -2.40
C ILE A 120 17.55 10.83 -2.75
N ASP A 121 16.75 11.72 -2.18
CA ASP A 121 16.91 13.17 -2.39
C ASP A 121 18.27 13.65 -1.85
N TYR A 122 18.70 13.19 -0.67
CA TYR A 122 20.03 13.52 -0.15
C TYR A 122 21.17 12.94 -1.01
N PHE A 123 21.01 11.74 -1.58
CA PHE A 123 21.98 11.21 -2.54
C PHE A 123 22.09 12.11 -3.79
N ARG A 124 20.96 12.59 -4.32
CA ARG A 124 20.93 13.54 -5.45
C ARG A 124 21.63 14.87 -5.11
N GLU A 125 21.58 15.30 -3.84
CA GLU A 125 22.31 16.47 -3.31
C GLU A 125 23.78 16.17 -2.95
N LYS A 126 24.30 14.98 -3.28
CA LYS A 126 25.67 14.52 -2.93
C LYS A 126 25.93 14.41 -1.41
N LYS A 127 24.88 14.38 -0.58
CA LYS A 127 24.98 14.22 0.88
C LYS A 127 24.90 12.74 1.25
N ILE A 128 25.97 11.99 0.96
CA ILE A 128 26.00 10.52 1.03
C ILE A 128 25.60 9.98 2.41
N PHE A 129 26.19 10.50 3.49
CA PHE A 129 25.90 10.01 4.85
C PHE A 129 24.42 10.18 5.23
N LYS A 130 23.84 11.36 4.98
CA LYS A 130 22.41 11.61 5.23
C LYS A 130 21.54 10.75 4.33
N GLY A 131 21.94 10.56 3.06
CA GLY A 131 21.25 9.68 2.14
C GLY A 131 21.18 8.25 2.67
N LEU A 132 22.31 7.70 3.09
CA LEU A 132 22.40 6.34 3.64
C LEU A 132 21.59 6.20 4.92
N LEU A 133 21.70 7.17 5.84
CA LEU A 133 20.95 7.18 7.09
C LEU A 133 19.44 7.07 6.86
N PHE A 134 18.87 7.94 6.02
CA PHE A 134 17.43 7.93 5.76
C PHE A 134 17.00 6.74 4.91
N PHE A 135 17.81 6.30 3.95
CA PHE A 135 17.48 5.16 3.10
C PHE A 135 17.46 3.84 3.90
N MET A 136 18.41 3.65 4.82
CA MET A 136 18.55 2.42 5.61
C MET A 136 17.76 2.44 6.91
N ALA A 137 17.35 3.61 7.42
CA ALA A 137 16.64 3.74 8.70
C ALA A 137 15.45 2.76 8.86
N PRO A 138 14.54 2.58 7.87
CA PRO A 138 13.44 1.63 8.00
C PRO A 138 13.87 0.16 8.13
N PHE A 139 15.06 -0.20 7.64
CA PHE A 139 15.60 -1.57 7.70
C PHE A 139 16.54 -1.80 8.87
N VAL A 140 17.02 -0.75 9.52
CA VAL A 140 17.97 -0.85 10.63
C VAL A 140 17.27 -0.63 11.95
N ILE A 141 16.49 0.45 12.08
CA ILE A 141 15.92 0.87 13.37
C ILE A 141 14.98 -0.19 13.96
N PRO A 142 13.99 -0.75 13.23
CA PRO A 142 13.08 -1.73 13.84
C PRO A 142 13.79 -3.03 14.24
N TYR A 143 14.82 -3.44 13.49
CA TYR A 143 15.57 -4.66 13.74
C TYR A 143 16.65 -4.50 14.83
N ILE A 144 16.97 -3.27 15.23
CA ILE A 144 17.74 -3.00 16.45
C ILE A 144 16.80 -2.91 17.65
N ILE A 145 15.71 -2.13 17.54
CA ILE A 145 14.77 -1.89 18.64
C ILE A 145 14.02 -3.16 19.05
N GLY A 146 13.58 -3.99 18.09
CA GLY A 146 12.85 -5.24 18.38
C GLY A 146 13.60 -6.19 19.31
N PRO A 147 14.79 -6.68 18.93
CA PRO A 147 15.59 -7.55 19.80
C PRO A 147 15.98 -6.90 21.12
N PHE A 148 16.28 -5.59 21.11
CA PHE A 148 16.61 -4.85 22.33
C PHE A 148 15.43 -4.81 23.32
N LEU A 149 14.21 -4.51 22.84
CA LEU A 149 13.00 -4.55 23.66
C LEU A 149 12.69 -5.98 24.14
N ALA A 150 12.87 -6.98 23.28
CA ALA A 150 12.68 -8.38 23.67
C ALA A 150 13.66 -8.81 24.76
N TYR A 151 14.90 -8.31 24.74
CA TYR A 151 15.91 -8.58 25.76
C TYR A 151 15.58 -7.95 27.13
N ILE A 152 15.07 -6.72 27.14
CA ILE A 152 14.81 -5.97 28.39
C ILE A 152 13.45 -6.28 29.00
N LEU A 153 12.43 -6.53 28.18
CA LEU A 153 11.05 -6.67 28.65
C LEU A 153 10.72 -8.13 29.01
N THR A 154 9.95 -8.29 30.08
CA THR A 154 9.30 -9.57 30.43
C THR A 154 8.25 -9.96 29.39
N ASP A 155 7.90 -11.25 29.30
CA ASP A 155 6.92 -11.74 28.33
C ASP A 155 5.56 -11.03 28.42
N SER A 156 5.09 -10.71 29.63
CA SER A 156 3.86 -9.96 29.86
C SER A 156 3.90 -8.52 29.34
N LEU A 157 5.09 -7.91 29.25
CA LEU A 157 5.28 -6.55 28.74
C LEU A 157 5.59 -6.51 27.23
N ARG A 158 6.18 -7.60 26.69
CA ARG A 158 6.51 -7.71 25.25
C ARG A 158 5.28 -7.56 24.35
N ILE A 159 4.12 -8.09 24.76
CA ILE A 159 2.88 -7.94 23.98
C ILE A 159 2.50 -6.46 23.79
N TYR A 160 2.70 -5.64 24.81
CA TYR A 160 2.42 -4.20 24.73
C TYR A 160 3.50 -3.46 23.93
N ALA A 161 4.74 -3.93 23.94
CA ALA A 161 5.80 -3.36 23.10
C ALA A 161 5.55 -3.57 21.60
N ASN A 162 4.84 -4.64 21.22
CA ASN A 162 4.50 -4.90 19.81
C ASN A 162 3.64 -3.81 19.18
N ILE A 163 2.87 -3.05 19.97
CA ILE A 163 2.10 -1.90 19.46
C ILE A 163 3.00 -0.91 18.72
N LEU A 164 4.27 -0.77 19.13
CA LEU A 164 5.23 0.12 18.51
C LEU A 164 5.43 -0.23 17.03
N PHE A 165 5.57 -1.51 16.72
CA PHE A 165 5.82 -2.01 15.36
C PHE A 165 4.59 -1.92 14.46
N TYR A 166 3.40 -1.97 15.04
CA TYR A 166 2.15 -1.73 14.31
C TYR A 166 1.86 -0.25 14.06
N THR A 167 2.36 0.65 14.92
CA THR A 167 1.96 2.08 14.93
C THR A 167 3.06 3.03 14.50
N VAL A 168 4.06 3.23 15.35
CA VAL A 168 5.07 4.29 15.29
C VAL A 168 6.26 3.87 14.42
N LEU A 169 6.61 2.59 14.44
CA LEU A 169 7.82 2.06 13.84
C LEU A 169 7.49 0.96 12.82
N PRO A 170 6.98 1.33 11.63
CA PRO A 170 6.58 0.35 10.62
C PRO A 170 7.76 -0.49 10.16
N VAL A 171 7.57 -1.81 10.12
CA VAL A 171 8.61 -2.80 9.81
C VAL A 171 8.46 -3.30 8.37
N PRO A 172 9.49 -3.22 7.51
CA PRO A 172 9.41 -3.65 6.11
C PRO A 172 8.85 -5.06 5.87
N SER A 173 9.05 -6.00 6.81
CA SER A 173 8.56 -7.37 6.71
C SER A 173 7.10 -7.59 7.14
N ILE A 174 6.46 -6.60 7.79
CA ILE A 174 5.11 -6.73 8.40
C ILE A 174 4.11 -5.77 7.75
N VAL A 175 4.59 -4.69 7.13
CA VAL A 175 3.74 -3.74 6.40
C VAL A 175 3.05 -4.40 5.21
N GLU A 176 1.89 -3.84 4.84
CA GLU A 176 1.09 -4.34 3.72
C GLU A 176 1.89 -4.32 2.40
N GLY A 177 1.90 -5.45 1.71
CA GLY A 177 2.66 -5.66 0.46
C GLY A 177 4.18 -5.82 0.62
N GLY A 178 4.71 -5.64 1.83
CA GLY A 178 6.09 -5.93 2.20
C GLY A 178 7.17 -5.33 1.28
N ILE A 179 8.27 -6.08 1.11
CA ILE A 179 9.43 -5.67 0.31
C ILE A 179 9.07 -5.40 -1.15
N TYR A 180 8.09 -6.13 -1.69
CA TYR A 180 7.66 -5.99 -3.08
C TYR A 180 7.07 -4.61 -3.39
N VAL A 181 6.18 -4.09 -2.52
CA VAL A 181 5.63 -2.74 -2.70
C VAL A 181 6.70 -1.67 -2.47
N ILE A 182 7.63 -1.92 -1.54
CA ILE A 182 8.78 -1.02 -1.32
C ILE A 182 9.63 -0.92 -2.59
N ILE A 183 10.04 -2.04 -3.18
CA ILE A 183 10.82 -2.04 -4.44
C ILE A 183 10.02 -1.37 -5.56
N SER A 184 8.73 -1.70 -5.70
CA SER A 184 7.83 -1.05 -6.68
C SER A 184 7.82 0.48 -6.53
N GLY A 185 7.75 0.98 -5.30
CA GLY A 185 7.73 2.40 -4.99
C GLY A 185 9.06 3.09 -5.29
N LEU A 186 10.16 2.41 -4.99
CA LEU A 186 11.51 2.89 -5.32
C LEU A 186 11.73 2.97 -6.83
N ILE A 187 11.31 1.95 -7.60
CA ILE A 187 11.39 1.96 -9.07
C ILE A 187 10.63 3.17 -9.62
N LEU A 188 9.38 3.36 -9.20
CA LEU A 188 8.58 4.51 -9.62
C LEU A 188 9.24 5.84 -9.22
N TYR A 189 9.85 5.92 -8.04
CA TYR A 189 10.48 7.16 -7.57
C TYR A 189 11.82 7.48 -8.22
N ILE A 190 12.65 6.47 -8.51
CA ILE A 190 13.96 6.65 -9.16
C ILE A 190 13.76 7.22 -10.56
N PHE A 191 12.80 6.68 -11.31
CA PHE A 191 12.57 7.04 -12.71
C PHE A 191 11.51 8.13 -12.91
N TYR A 192 11.03 8.81 -11.85
CA TYR A 192 9.92 9.76 -11.92
C TYR A 192 10.07 10.88 -12.96
N LYS A 193 11.30 11.24 -13.35
CA LYS A 193 11.58 12.27 -14.37
C LYS A 193 11.31 11.79 -15.80
N ASN A 194 11.42 10.49 -16.08
CA ASN A 194 11.18 9.92 -17.40
C ASN A 194 10.01 8.95 -17.34
N ARG A 195 8.81 9.45 -17.69
CA ARG A 195 7.54 8.72 -17.57
C ARG A 195 7.55 7.36 -18.28
N LYS A 196 8.12 7.28 -19.49
CA LYS A 196 8.16 6.04 -20.27
C LYS A 196 8.99 4.98 -19.56
N VAL A 197 10.20 5.35 -19.11
CA VAL A 197 11.09 4.44 -18.37
C VAL A 197 10.46 4.04 -17.03
N GLN A 198 9.85 5.00 -16.32
CA GLN A 198 9.17 4.76 -15.05
C GLN A 198 8.09 3.69 -15.14
N ILE A 199 7.15 3.84 -16.09
CA ILE A 199 6.02 2.91 -16.22
C ILE A 199 6.51 1.56 -16.76
N THR A 200 7.45 1.56 -17.71
CA THR A 200 8.00 0.32 -18.28
C THR A 200 8.77 -0.47 -17.22
N ALA A 201 9.64 0.17 -16.44
CA ALA A 201 10.39 -0.48 -15.37
C ALA A 201 9.46 -1.05 -14.28
N PHE A 202 8.43 -0.29 -13.90
CA PHE A 202 7.40 -0.79 -12.98
C PHE A 202 6.67 -2.01 -13.55
N GLY A 203 6.16 -1.92 -14.78
CA GLY A 203 5.43 -3.03 -15.42
C GLY A 203 6.28 -4.29 -15.57
N LEU A 204 7.55 -4.14 -15.98
CA LEU A 204 8.49 -5.27 -16.08
C LEU A 204 8.74 -5.91 -14.70
N PHE A 205 9.01 -5.09 -13.68
CA PHE A 205 9.19 -5.61 -12.32
C PHE A 205 7.95 -6.35 -11.83
N GLN A 206 6.76 -5.78 -12.05
CA GLN A 206 5.48 -6.40 -11.69
C GLN A 206 5.31 -7.75 -12.38
N PHE A 207 5.54 -7.82 -13.69
CA PHE A 207 5.40 -9.04 -14.46
C PHE A 207 6.39 -10.12 -13.99
N LEU A 208 7.66 -9.76 -13.80
CA LEU A 208 8.69 -10.69 -13.31
C LEU A 208 8.35 -11.21 -11.89
N TRP A 209 7.99 -10.31 -10.98
CA TRP A 209 7.75 -10.65 -9.58
C TRP A 209 6.46 -11.44 -9.39
N MET A 210 5.36 -10.99 -10.00
CA MET A 210 4.02 -11.54 -9.74
C MET A 210 3.60 -12.65 -10.72
N THR A 211 4.28 -12.79 -11.86
CA THR A 211 3.96 -13.84 -12.84
C THR A 211 5.06 -14.89 -12.91
N ILE A 212 6.30 -14.46 -13.17
CA ILE A 212 7.39 -15.40 -13.46
C ILE A 212 7.84 -16.15 -12.20
N LEU A 213 7.99 -15.48 -11.06
CA LEU A 213 8.41 -16.16 -9.82
C LEU A 213 7.41 -17.26 -9.40
N PRO A 214 6.08 -17.02 -9.30
CA PRO A 214 5.14 -18.11 -9.01
C PRO A 214 5.24 -19.29 -9.97
N ILE A 215 5.38 -19.03 -11.28
CA ILE A 215 5.51 -20.09 -12.30
C ILE A 215 6.75 -20.96 -12.08
N LEU A 216 7.86 -20.36 -11.65
CA LEU A 216 9.13 -21.08 -11.45
C LEU A 216 9.15 -21.89 -10.15
N PHE A 217 8.60 -21.34 -9.06
CA PHE A 217 8.75 -21.88 -7.72
C PHE A 217 7.54 -22.71 -7.24
N ILE A 218 6.35 -22.50 -7.80
CA ILE A 218 5.13 -23.22 -7.41
C ILE A 218 4.92 -24.36 -8.40
N LYS A 219 5.02 -25.60 -7.93
CA LYS A 219 4.81 -26.80 -8.76
C LYS A 219 3.88 -27.79 -8.05
N PRO A 220 2.82 -28.31 -8.70
CA PRO A 220 2.39 -28.00 -10.07
C PRO A 220 1.58 -26.68 -10.14
N ILE A 221 1.99 -25.75 -11.02
CA ILE A 221 1.16 -24.59 -11.35
C ILE A 221 0.32 -24.89 -12.58
N THR A 222 -0.98 -24.65 -12.48
CA THR A 222 -1.92 -24.78 -13.60
C THR A 222 -2.41 -23.39 -14.01
N LEU A 223 -2.86 -23.25 -15.26
CA LEU A 223 -3.44 -21.99 -15.72
C LEU A 223 -4.62 -21.57 -14.83
N LYS A 224 -5.43 -22.51 -14.34
CA LYS A 224 -6.54 -22.23 -13.42
C LYS A 224 -6.07 -21.50 -12.16
N LEU A 225 -4.99 -21.97 -11.54
CA LEU A 225 -4.43 -21.38 -10.31
C LEU A 225 -3.97 -19.93 -10.50
N MET A 226 -3.51 -19.56 -11.70
CA MET A 226 -3.13 -18.17 -12.05
C MET A 226 -4.32 -17.19 -12.02
N PHE A 227 -5.55 -17.70 -12.07
CA PHE A 227 -6.76 -16.89 -12.03
C PHE A 227 -7.56 -17.07 -10.73
N THR A 228 -7.29 -18.09 -9.91
CA THR A 228 -8.00 -18.33 -8.65
C THR A 228 -7.20 -17.92 -7.42
N ASP A 229 -5.94 -18.33 -7.32
CA ASP A 229 -5.14 -18.21 -6.08
C ASP A 229 -3.92 -17.29 -6.27
N TYR A 230 -3.36 -17.24 -7.49
CA TYR A 230 -2.16 -16.48 -7.83
C TYR A 230 -2.45 -15.35 -8.81
N TYR A 231 -3.58 -14.66 -8.66
CA TYR A 231 -4.01 -13.59 -9.56
C TYR A 231 -3.31 -12.23 -9.31
N GLU A 232 -2.29 -12.16 -8.45
CA GLU A 232 -1.56 -10.93 -8.15
C GLU A 232 -0.91 -10.28 -9.38
N TRP A 233 -0.63 -11.06 -10.43
CA TRP A 233 -0.11 -10.55 -11.71
C TRP A 233 -1.04 -9.57 -12.42
N MET A 234 -2.34 -9.57 -12.09
CA MET A 234 -3.31 -8.58 -12.61
C MET A 234 -2.89 -7.13 -12.30
N SER A 235 -2.10 -6.93 -11.23
CA SER A 235 -1.52 -5.63 -10.87
C SER A 235 -0.69 -4.99 -11.99
N VAL A 236 -0.14 -5.77 -12.92
CA VAL A 236 0.59 -5.27 -14.11
C VAL A 236 -0.27 -4.31 -14.91
N PHE A 237 -1.58 -4.54 -15.02
CA PHE A 237 -2.48 -3.70 -15.82
C PHE A 237 -2.66 -2.28 -15.27
N ALA A 238 -2.18 -1.98 -14.05
CA ALA A 238 -2.12 -0.61 -13.55
C ALA A 238 -1.32 0.31 -14.49
N VAL A 239 -0.35 -0.22 -15.25
CA VAL A 239 0.42 0.54 -16.23
C VAL A 239 -0.45 1.23 -17.28
N ILE A 240 -1.60 0.65 -17.64
CA ILE A 240 -2.52 1.22 -18.64
C ILE A 240 -2.97 2.62 -18.17
N PHE A 241 -3.46 2.72 -16.93
CA PHE A 241 -3.93 3.99 -16.39
C PHE A 241 -2.79 4.96 -16.06
N MET A 242 -1.60 4.44 -15.73
CA MET A 242 -0.40 5.29 -15.59
C MET A 242 0.02 5.92 -16.91
N PHE A 243 -0.08 5.18 -18.03
CA PHE A 243 0.23 5.70 -19.38
C PHE A 243 -0.79 6.75 -19.82
N LEU A 244 -2.06 6.58 -19.43
CA LEU A 244 -3.13 7.53 -19.72
C LEU A 244 -3.08 8.79 -18.83
N TYR A 245 -2.13 8.89 -17.88
CA TYR A 245 -1.99 10.08 -17.04
C TYR A 245 -1.50 11.29 -17.85
N ASN A 246 -2.27 12.38 -17.82
CA ASN A 246 -1.97 13.59 -18.59
C ASN A 246 -1.00 14.58 -17.89
N GLY A 247 -0.57 14.26 -16.66
CA GLY A 247 0.34 15.11 -15.87
C GLY A 247 -0.35 16.21 -15.06
N GLU A 248 -1.65 16.40 -15.20
CA GLU A 248 -2.40 17.41 -14.46
C GLU A 248 -2.93 16.86 -13.15
N LYS A 249 -2.87 17.66 -12.09
CA LYS A 249 -3.38 17.27 -10.78
C LYS A 249 -4.90 17.04 -10.75
N GLY A 250 -5.66 17.82 -11.52
CA GLY A 250 -7.13 17.87 -11.46
C GLY A 250 -7.66 18.40 -10.12
N LYS A 251 -8.90 18.05 -9.76
CA LYS A 251 -9.57 18.49 -8.53
C LYS A 251 -8.83 18.01 -7.27
N SER A 252 -8.75 18.86 -6.24
CA SER A 252 -8.05 18.55 -4.98
C SER A 252 -9.04 18.16 -3.88
N MET A 253 -9.35 16.87 -3.74
CA MET A 253 -10.22 16.34 -2.67
C MET A 253 -9.43 15.59 -1.59
N LYS A 254 -8.53 16.29 -0.88
CA LYS A 254 -7.65 15.67 0.13
C LYS A 254 -8.42 14.88 1.19
N LYS A 255 -9.46 15.48 1.78
CA LYS A 255 -10.26 14.86 2.84
C LYS A 255 -10.90 13.54 2.40
N LEU A 256 -11.41 13.49 1.16
CA LEU A 256 -12.01 12.28 0.60
C LEU A 256 -11.03 11.11 0.70
N PHE A 257 -9.85 11.22 0.09
CA PHE A 257 -8.91 10.10 0.05
C PHE A 257 -8.36 9.69 1.42
N TYR A 258 -8.13 10.65 2.32
CA TYR A 258 -7.56 10.36 3.63
C TYR A 258 -8.55 9.80 4.64
N ILE A 259 -9.81 10.21 4.58
CA ILE A 259 -10.86 9.71 5.48
C ILE A 259 -11.47 8.43 4.92
N PHE A 260 -11.72 8.38 3.61
CA PHE A 260 -12.33 7.23 2.97
C PHE A 260 -11.49 5.97 3.18
N TYR A 261 -10.16 6.05 3.04
CA TYR A 261 -9.29 4.87 3.17
C TYR A 261 -9.50 4.09 4.48
N PRO A 262 -9.29 4.67 5.68
CA PRO A 262 -9.60 3.95 6.91
C PRO A 262 -11.10 3.66 7.08
N ALA A 263 -11.98 4.59 6.71
CA ALA A 263 -13.41 4.44 6.92
C ALA A 263 -14.00 3.22 6.17
N HIS A 264 -13.72 3.08 4.87
CA HIS A 264 -14.31 1.97 4.11
C HIS A 264 -13.79 0.60 4.54
N ILE A 265 -12.51 0.48 4.94
CA ILE A 265 -11.94 -0.76 5.48
C ILE A 265 -12.73 -1.18 6.72
N TYR A 266 -12.86 -0.30 7.71
CA TYR A 266 -13.49 -0.67 8.98
C TYR A 266 -15.02 -0.78 8.90
N ILE A 267 -15.66 -0.03 8.00
CA ILE A 267 -17.09 -0.19 7.71
C ILE A 267 -17.34 -1.56 7.07
N LEU A 268 -16.60 -1.93 6.01
CA LEU A 268 -16.75 -3.23 5.35
C LEU A 268 -16.42 -4.38 6.31
N TYR A 269 -15.38 -4.21 7.13
CA TYR A 269 -15.02 -5.17 8.16
C TYR A 269 -16.15 -5.38 9.18
N GLY A 270 -16.71 -4.29 9.75
CA GLY A 270 -17.83 -4.37 10.69
C GLY A 270 -19.08 -5.02 10.09
N LEU A 271 -19.38 -4.70 8.82
CA LEU A 271 -20.45 -5.36 8.06
C LEU A 271 -20.16 -6.85 7.84
N SER A 272 -18.90 -7.23 7.62
CA SER A 272 -18.51 -8.64 7.48
C SER A 272 -18.72 -9.42 8.78
N ILE A 273 -18.43 -8.83 9.95
CA ILE A 273 -18.70 -9.43 11.26
C ILE A 273 -20.21 -9.63 11.44
N LEU A 274 -20.99 -8.57 11.22
CA LEU A 274 -22.45 -8.60 11.36
C LEU A 274 -23.05 -9.70 10.48
N LEU A 275 -22.66 -9.76 9.20
CA LEU A 275 -23.20 -10.73 8.26
C LEU A 275 -22.79 -12.16 8.64
N TYR A 276 -21.55 -12.36 9.08
CA TYR A 276 -21.07 -13.67 9.52
C TYR A 276 -21.92 -14.17 10.68
N ASN A 277 -22.02 -13.41 11.76
CA ASN A 277 -22.77 -13.79 12.96
C ASN A 277 -24.27 -14.02 12.72
N LEU A 278 -24.85 -13.45 11.65
CA LEU A 278 -26.26 -13.67 11.28
C LEU A 278 -26.52 -14.96 10.50
N ARG A 279 -25.50 -15.56 9.89
CA ARG A 279 -25.67 -16.65 8.91
C ARG A 279 -24.74 -17.84 9.09
N TYR A 280 -23.65 -17.69 9.84
CA TYR A 280 -22.56 -18.65 10.01
C TYR A 280 -22.14 -18.70 11.48
#